data_AF-A0A938Q6W6-F1
#
_entry.id   AF-A0A938Q6W6-F1
#
_cell.length_a   1.000
_cell.length_b   1.000
_cell.length_c   1.000
_cell.angle_alpha   90.00
_cell.angle_beta   90.00
_cell.angle_gamma   90.00
#
_symmetry.space_group_name_H-M   'P 1'
#
loop_
_entity.id
_entity.type
_entity.pdbx_description
1 polymer ?
#
loop_
_entity_poly.entity_id
_entity_poly.type
_entity_poly.pdbx_seq_one_letter_code
_entity_poly.pdbx_strand_id
1 'polypeptide(L)' 'GYDRKMGARPIKRLIKEKIAKPLANEILFGELTQGGHAIVRVLSDDLTLEFAQKGSPTPAIITATTALVGASSLIH' A
#
# COMPACT_ATOMS: atom_id res chain seq x y z
N GLY A 1 -15.01 -0.45 4.44
CA GLY A 1 -15.01 -1.19 5.72
C GLY A 1 -15.57 -0.40 6.89
N TYR A 2 -16.52 0.50 6.67
CA TYR A 2 -17.25 1.20 7.72
C TYR A 2 -18.69 0.71 7.69
N ASP A 3 -19.12 0.00 8.73
CA ASP A 3 -20.51 -0.38 8.93
C ASP A 3 -21.08 0.53 10.01
N ARG A 4 -22.07 1.36 9.67
CA ARG A 4 -22.71 2.30 10.61
C ARG A 4 -23.27 1.61 11.86
N LYS A 5 -23.57 0.31 11.82
CA LYS A 5 -24.06 -0.46 12.97
C LYS A 5 -22.96 -1.07 13.83
N MET A 6 -21.75 -1.29 13.31
CA MET A 6 -20.66 -1.98 14.04
C MET A 6 -19.38 -1.16 14.26
N GLY A 7 -19.33 0.09 13.79
CA GLY A 7 -18.16 0.96 13.92
C GLY A 7 -16.96 0.46 13.12
N ALA A 8 -15.73 0.72 13.58
CA ALA A 8 -14.49 0.33 12.90
C ALA A 8 -14.09 -1.14 13.05
N ARG A 9 -14.88 -1.98 13.75
CA ARG A 9 -14.60 -3.42 13.92
C ARG A 9 -14.35 -4.19 12.60
N PRO A 10 -15.08 -3.92 11.49
CA PRO A 10 -14.81 -4.56 10.21
C PRO A 10 -13.42 -4.23 9.66
N ILE A 11 -12.85 -3.06 9.99
CA ILE A 11 -11.51 -2.63 9.55
C ILE A 11 -10.43 -3.53 10.15
N LYS A 12 -10.58 -3.98 11.40
CA LYS A 12 -9.60 -4.86 12.04
C LYS A 12 -9.45 -6.19 11.30
N ARG A 13 -10.56 -6.76 10.82
CA ARG A 13 -10.51 -8.01 10.03
C ARG A 13 -9.91 -7.76 8.66
N LEU A 14 -10.29 -6.67 7.99
CA LEU A 14 -9.73 -6.30 6.69
C LEU A 14 -8.20 -6.09 6.76
N ILE A 15 -7.70 -5.31 7.73
CA ILE A 15 -6.27 -5.11 7.95
C ILE A 15 -5.57 -6.43 8.25
N LYS A 16 -6.15 -7.26 9.12
CA LYS A 16 -5.55 -8.55 9.47
C LYS A 16 -5.39 -9.46 8.24
N GLU A 17 -6.45 -9.58 7.44
CA GLU A 17 -6.48 -10.48 6.28
C GLU A 17 -5.67 -9.94 5.09
N LYS A 18 -5.78 -8.65 4.80
CA LYS A 18 -5.17 -8.03 3.60
C LYS A 18 -3.78 -7.47 3.83
N ILE A 19 -3.39 -7.15 5.06
CA ILE A 19 -2.10 -6.51 5.36
C ILE A 19 -1.25 -7.38 6.29
N ALA A 20 -1.75 -7.72 7.47
CA ALA A 20 -0.91 -8.38 8.49
C ALA A 20 -0.48 -9.80 8.09
N LYS A 21 -1.39 -10.61 7.54
CA LYS A 21 -1.07 -11.96 7.05
C LYS A 21 -0.03 -11.97 5.91
N PRO A 22 -0.22 -11.25 4.79
CA PRO A 22 0.78 -11.25 3.71
C PRO A 22 2.11 -10.66 4.17
N LEU A 23 2.10 -9.62 5.01
CA LEU A 23 3.33 -9.06 5.58
C LEU A 23 4.09 -10.08 6.43
N ALA A 24 3.40 -10.85 7.27
CA ALA A 24 4.04 -11.89 8.07
C ALA A 24 4.70 -12.97 7.19
N ASN A 25 4.06 -13.37 6.08
CA ASN A 25 4.64 -14.31 5.13
C ASN A 25 5.92 -13.75 4.49
N GLU A 26 5.92 -12.48 4.07
CA GLU A 26 7.11 -11.86 3.48
C GLU A 26 8.26 -11.72 4.47
N ILE A 27 7.97 -11.45 5.74
CA ILE A 27 8.98 -11.37 6.80
C ILE A 27 9.56 -12.75 7.10
N LEU A 28 8.75 -13.80 7.09
CA LEU A 28 9.20 -15.14 7.44
C LEU A 28 9.87 -15.87 6.27
N PHE A 29 9.40 -15.65 5.04
CA PHE A 29 9.73 -16.50 3.89
C PHE A 29 10.01 -15.74 2.59
N GLY A 30 9.78 -14.44 2.53
CA GLY A 30 9.83 -13.66 1.28
C GLY A 30 10.89 -12.56 1.27
N GLU A 31 10.56 -11.47 0.59
CA GLU A 31 11.47 -10.36 0.30
C GLU A 31 11.90 -9.57 1.55
N LEU A 32 11.14 -9.69 2.65
CA LEU A 32 11.41 -8.97 3.89
C LEU A 32 12.15 -9.79 4.94
N THR A 33 12.64 -10.98 4.59
CA THR A 33 13.41 -11.85 5.50
C THR A 33 14.65 -11.19 6.08
N GLN A 34 15.30 -10.32 5.30
CA GLN A 34 16.45 -9.51 5.75
C GLN A 34 16.06 -8.06 6.12
N GLY A 35 14.77 -7.80 6.26
CA GLY A 35 14.20 -6.47 6.42
C GLY A 35 14.06 -5.72 5.08
N GLY A 36 13.46 -4.52 5.15
CA GLY A 36 13.12 -3.75 3.97
C GLY A 36 11.92 -2.84 4.21
N HIS A 37 11.23 -2.46 3.14
CA HIS A 37 10.04 -1.63 3.17
C HIS A 37 8.83 -2.38 2.61
N ALA A 38 7.67 -2.21 3.25
CA ALA A 38 6.38 -2.60 2.71
C ALA A 38 5.57 -1.34 2.44
N ILE A 39 5.02 -1.22 1.23
CA ILE A 39 4.19 -0.09 0.82
C ILE A 39 2.79 -0.62 0.55
N VAL A 40 1.80 0.01 1.19
CA VAL A 40 0.39 -0.29 0.96
C VAL A 40 -0.19 0.79 0.06
N ARG A 41 -0.76 0.40 -1.07
CA ARG A 41 -1.46 1.29 -2.01
C ARG A 41 -2.90 0.86 -2.18
N VAL A 42 -3.74 1.81 -2.59
CA VAL A 42 -5.09 1.54 -3.06
C VAL A 42 -5.11 1.80 -4.56
N LEU A 43 -5.41 0.77 -5.35
CA LEU A 43 -5.60 0.87 -6.80
C LEU A 43 -6.98 0.32 -7.13
N SER A 44 -7.81 1.12 -7.81
CA SER A 44 -9.15 0.71 -8.25
C SER A 44 -10.00 0.09 -7.13
N ASP A 45 -10.04 0.72 -5.96
CA ASP A 45 -10.73 0.27 -4.74
C ASP A 45 -10.19 -1.01 -4.08
N ASP A 46 -9.09 -1.57 -4.59
CA ASP A 46 -8.40 -2.73 -4.01
C ASP A 46 -7.08 -2.34 -3.32
N LEU A 47 -6.74 -3.11 -2.28
CA LEU A 47 -5.47 -2.97 -1.54
C LEU A 47 -4.36 -3.78 -2.20
N THR A 48 -3.29 -3.10 -2.58
CA THR A 48 -2.07 -3.71 -3.14
C THR A 48 -0.90 -3.51 -2.17
N LEU A 49 -0.10 -4.56 -1.98
CA LEU A 49 1.13 -4.50 -1.20
C LEU A 49 2.33 -4.66 -2.12
N GLU A 50 3.28 -3.76 -2.00
CA GLU A 50 4.56 -3.80 -2.67
C GLU A 50 5.65 -3.97 -1.61
N PHE A 51 6.62 -4.84 -1.87
CA PHE A 51 7.73 -5.13 -0.97
C PHE A 51 9.04 -4.72 -1.64
N ALA A 52 9.98 -4.25 -0.82
CA ALA A 52 11.30 -3.85 -1.26
C ALA A 52 12.33 -4.27 -0.22
N GLN A 53 13.25 -5.15 -0.59
CA GLN A 53 14.30 -5.64 0.30
C GLN A 53 15.25 -4.51 0.72
N LYS A 54 15.85 -4.64 1.90
CA LYS A 54 16.89 -3.72 2.34
C LYS A 54 18.06 -3.71 1.34
N GLY A 55 18.34 -2.57 0.72
CA GLY A 55 19.42 -2.40 -0.26
C GLY A 55 18.99 -2.45 -1.72
N SER A 56 17.73 -2.75 -2.03
CA SER A 56 17.17 -2.42 -3.34
C SER A 56 16.88 -0.91 -3.41
N PRO A 57 16.95 -0.28 -4.59
CA PRO A 57 16.52 1.10 -4.73
C PRO A 57 15.07 1.19 -4.25
N THR A 58 14.85 1.86 -3.13
CA THR A 58 13.53 2.02 -2.53
C THR A 58 12.62 2.54 -3.63
N PRO A 59 11.52 1.85 -3.98
CA PRO A 59 10.59 2.37 -4.98
C PRO A 59 10.19 3.74 -4.49
N ALA A 60 10.55 4.76 -5.27
CA ALA A 60 10.38 6.15 -4.91
C ALA A 60 8.95 6.30 -4.38
N ILE A 61 8.81 6.53 -3.07
CA ILE A 61 7.53 6.95 -2.52
C ILE A 61 7.40 8.37 -3.05
N ILE A 62 6.86 8.49 -4.27
CA ILE A 62 6.45 9.77 -4.83
C ILE A 62 5.32 10.19 -3.90
N THR A 63 5.68 11.02 -2.94
CA THR A 63 4.78 11.83 -2.13
C THR A 63 3.66 12.27 -3.06
N ALA A 64 2.43 11.83 -2.78
CA ALA A 64 1.25 12.00 -3.62
C ALA A 64 0.79 13.48 -3.66
N THR A 65 1.66 14.39 -4.10
CA THR A 65 1.42 15.84 -4.18
C THR A 65 1.79 16.41 -5.55
N THR A 66 2.51 15.71 -6.43
CA THR A 66 3.06 16.30 -7.67
C THR A 66 2.54 15.67 -8.96
N ALA A 67 1.23 15.50 -9.11
CA ALA A 67 0.64 15.18 -10.42
C ALA A 67 -0.85 15.54 -10.53
N LEU A 68 -1.23 16.79 -10.23
CA LEU A 68 -2.49 17.37 -10.72
C LEU A 68 -2.31 18.79 -11.29
N VAL A 69 -1.10 19.16 -11.69
CA VAL A 69 -0.83 20.41 -12.41
C VAL A 69 -0.19 20.05 -13.74
N GLY A 70 -1.01 19.57 -14.67
CA GLY A 70 -0.53 19.14 -15.98
C GLY A 70 -1.64 18.75 -16.96
N ALA A 71 -2.86 19.27 -16.78
CA ALA A 71 -3.94 19.16 -17.75
C ALA A 71 -4.49 20.56 -18.01
N SER A 72 -3.63 21.47 -18.47
CA SER A 72 -4.08 22.76 -18.99
C SER A 72 -3.01 23.37 -19.89
N SER A 73 -2.90 22.88 -21.13
CA SER A 73 -2.38 23.69 -22.22
C SER A 73 -2.89 23.18 -23.57
N LEU A 74 -3.93 23.87 -24.04
CA LEU A 74 -4.10 24.37 -25.40
C LEU A 74 -4.07 23.35 -26.56
N ILE A 75 -5.22 22.98 -27.15
CA ILE A 75 -5.80 23.67 -28.33
C ILE A 75 -4.80 24.61 -29.01
N HIS A 76 -4.13 24.11 -30.05
CA HIS A 76 -4.11 24.68 -31.40
C HIS A 76 -4.02 23.51 -32.39
#